data_AF-A0A927CUR3-F1
#
_entry.id   AF-A0A927CUR3-F1
#
_cell.length_a   1.000
_cell.length_b   1.000
_cell.length_c   1.000
_cell.angle_alpha   90.00
_cell.angle_beta   90.00
_cell.angle_gamma   90.00
#
_symmetry.space_group_name_H-M   'P 1'
#
loop_
_entity.id
_entity.type
_entity.pdbx_description
1 polymer ?
#
loop_
_entity_poly.entity_id
_entity_poly.type
_entity_poly.pdbx_seq_one_letter_code
_entity_poly.pdbx_strand_id
1 'polypeptide(L)' 'MKFIEPKYSKVEPIEYRLSEKTRKLINHYAVYTGLTDSQVLEEFLQNLLEDEGFIEHINSLRNNIRIKREFGLTDE' A
#
# COMPACT_ATOMS: atom_id res chain seq x y z
N MET A 1 7.04 -9.56 -2.96
CA MET A 1 7.69 -8.22 -2.97
C MET A 1 8.70 -8.11 -1.83
N LYS A 2 9.54 -7.05 -1.79
CA LYS A 2 10.25 -6.69 -0.55
C LYS A 2 9.40 -5.67 0.20
N PHE A 3 8.76 -6.11 1.28
CA PHE A 3 7.87 -5.26 2.09
C PHE A 3 8.65 -4.45 3.12
N ILE A 4 7.99 -3.43 3.66
CA ILE A 4 8.58 -2.50 4.61
C ILE A 4 8.31 -3.02 6.03
N GLU A 5 9.36 -3.39 6.74
CA GLU A 5 9.22 -3.78 8.14
C GLU A 5 8.80 -2.57 9.03
N PRO A 6 8.00 -2.79 10.09
CA PRO A 6 7.64 -1.76 11.03
C PRO A 6 8.88 -1.16 11.72
N LYS A 7 9.10 0.16 11.60
CA LYS A 7 10.29 0.83 12.17
C LYS A 7 10.00 1.84 13.28
N TYR A 8 8.85 2.55 13.24
CA TYR A 8 8.51 3.59 14.23
C TYR A 8 7.01 3.72 14.48
N SER A 9 6.61 3.93 15.74
CA SER A 9 5.20 4.03 16.18
C SER A 9 4.66 5.47 16.27
N LYS A 10 5.52 6.48 16.10
CA LYS A 10 5.15 7.90 16.12
C LYS A 10 5.60 8.55 14.83
N VAL A 11 4.65 8.72 13.91
CA VAL A 11 4.88 9.45 12.67
C VAL A 11 3.80 10.52 12.59
N GLU A 12 4.20 11.75 12.30
CA GLU A 12 3.25 12.84 12.05
C GLU A 12 2.39 12.50 10.81
N PRO A 13 1.13 12.93 10.77
CA PRO A 13 0.31 12.79 9.57
C PRO A 13 0.95 13.62 8.46
N ILE A 14 1.50 12.94 7.45
CA ILE A 14 2.22 13.56 6.34
C ILE A 14 1.31 13.60 5.11
N GLU A 15 1.25 14.74 4.43
CA GLU A 15 0.78 14.81 3.05
C GLU A 15 1.64 13.90 2.18
N TYR A 16 1.04 13.00 1.40
CA TYR A 16 1.76 12.11 0.49
C TYR A 16 2.55 12.89 -0.57
N ARG A 17 3.79 13.25 -0.25
CA ARG A 17 4.72 13.95 -1.15
C ARG A 17 5.72 12.94 -1.71
N LEU A 18 5.46 12.51 -2.93
CA LEU A 18 6.41 11.70 -3.69
C LEU A 18 7.59 12.55 -4.14
N SER A 19 8.81 12.02 -3.97
CA SER A 19 10.03 12.64 -4.51
C SER A 19 9.98 12.72 -6.03
N GLU A 20 10.73 13.66 -6.63
CA GLU A 20 10.82 13.78 -8.09
C GLU A 20 11.30 12.47 -8.74
N LYS A 21 12.27 11.80 -8.12
CA LYS A 21 12.77 10.50 -8.58
C LYS A 21 11.66 9.45 -8.63
N THR A 22 10.83 9.39 -7.58
CA THR A 22 9.71 8.45 -7.50
C THR A 22 8.65 8.75 -8.56
N ARG A 23 8.33 10.03 -8.79
CA ARG A 23 7.38 10.44 -9.84
C ARG A 23 7.87 10.04 -11.22
N LYS A 24 9.15 10.27 -11.53
CA LYS A 24 9.75 9.82 -12.82
C LYS A 24 9.68 8.31 -12.98
N LEU A 25 9.94 7.55 -11.92
CA LEU A 25 9.82 6.09 -11.94
C LEU A 25 8.39 5.65 -12.29
N ILE A 26 7.39 6.21 -11.61
CA ILE A 26 5.97 5.91 -11.87
C ILE A 26 5.62 6.26 -13.30
N ASN A 27 6.01 7.44 -13.78
CA ASN A 27 5.75 7.87 -15.14
C ASN A 27 6.35 6.93 -16.20
N HIS A 28 7.61 6.51 -16.03
CA HIS A 28 8.21 5.54 -16.94
C HIS A 28 7.50 4.20 -16.92
N TYR A 29 7.05 3.76 -15.73
CA TYR A 29 6.30 2.52 -15.59
C TYR A 29 4.91 2.61 -16.23
N ALA A 30 4.21 3.73 -16.05
CA ALA A 30 2.93 4.04 -16.67
C ALA A 30 3.02 4.00 -18.21
N VAL A 31 4.07 4.61 -18.78
CA VAL A 31 4.34 4.54 -20.23
C VAL A 31 4.58 3.09 -20.68
N TYR A 32 5.32 2.31 -19.90
CA TYR A 32 5.60 0.91 -20.22
C TYR A 32 4.34 0.03 -20.18
N THR A 33 3.47 0.23 -19.20
CA THR A 33 2.24 -0.57 -19.02
C THR A 33 1.06 -0.05 -19.84
N GLY A 34 1.14 1.17 -20.37
CA GLY A 34 0.02 1.85 -21.05
C GLY A 34 -1.04 2.38 -20.08
N LEU A 35 -0.72 2.50 -18.80
CA LEU A 35 -1.61 3.00 -17.75
C LEU A 35 -1.34 4.47 -17.45
N THR A 36 -2.22 5.09 -16.67
CA THR A 36 -1.96 6.38 -16.03
C THR A 36 -1.15 6.21 -14.75
N ASP A 37 -0.40 7.25 -14.35
CA ASP A 37 0.34 7.26 -13.08
C ASP A 37 -0.55 6.87 -11.87
N SER A 38 -1.81 7.33 -11.85
CA SER A 38 -2.78 6.99 -10.79
C SER A 38 -3.14 5.51 -10.79
N GLN A 39 -3.41 4.92 -11.95
CA GLN A 39 -3.72 3.49 -12.06
C GLN A 39 -2.53 2.62 -11.65
N VAL A 40 -1.31 3.01 -12.04
CA VAL A 40 -0.09 2.34 -11.60
C VAL A 40 0.00 2.36 -10.07
N LEU A 41 -0.23 3.51 -9.45
CA LEU A 41 -0.18 3.63 -8.00
C LEU A 41 -1.27 2.79 -7.32
N GLU A 42 -2.51 2.86 -7.81
CA GLU A 42 -3.61 2.09 -7.24
C GLU A 42 -3.36 0.58 -7.34
N GLU A 43 -3.04 0.08 -8.53
CA GLU A 43 -2.77 -1.35 -8.75
C GLU A 43 -1.53 -1.81 -7.96
N PHE A 44 -0.46 -1.02 -7.97
CA PHE A 44 0.78 -1.41 -7.30
C PHE A 44 0.65 -1.41 -5.78
N LEU A 45 -0.10 -0.48 -5.19
CA LEU A 45 -0.31 -0.40 -3.75
C LEU A 45 -1.22 -1.52 -3.22
N GLN A 46 -2.08 -2.13 -4.05
CA GLN A 46 -2.86 -3.32 -3.64
C GLN A 46 -1.95 -4.49 -3.24
N ASN A 47 -0.73 -4.57 -3.78
CA ASN A 47 0.23 -5.61 -3.41
C ASN A 47 0.65 -5.55 -1.93
N LEU A 48 0.38 -4.47 -1.21
CA LEU A 48 0.57 -4.41 0.25
C LEU A 48 -0.29 -5.45 0.99
N LEU A 49 -1.40 -5.88 0.40
CA LEU A 49 -2.24 -6.95 0.94
C LEU A 49 -1.62 -8.34 0.81
N GLU A 50 -0.47 -8.47 0.15
CA GLU A 50 0.33 -9.71 0.12
C GLU A 50 1.38 -9.77 1.26
N ASP A 51 1.53 -8.70 2.06
CA ASP A 51 2.45 -8.68 3.19
C ASP A 51 1.83 -9.41 4.40
N GLU A 52 2.26 -10.65 4.65
CA GLU A 52 1.80 -11.45 5.79
C GLU A 52 1.93 -10.71 7.12
N GLY A 53 3.01 -9.95 7.32
CA GLY A 53 3.21 -9.17 8.54
C GLY A 53 2.21 -8.02 8.68
N PHE A 54 1.83 -7.41 7.57
CA PHE A 54 0.77 -6.40 7.54
C PHE A 54 -0.62 -7.01 7.80
N ILE A 55 -0.90 -8.18 7.23
CA ILE A 55 -2.15 -8.92 7.48
C ILE A 55 -2.25 -9.33 8.96
N GLU A 56 -1.18 -9.88 9.54
CA GLU A 56 -1.11 -10.21 10.97
C GLU A 56 -1.32 -8.97 11.85
N HIS A 57 -0.73 -7.84 11.46
CA HIS A 57 -0.96 -6.58 12.14
C HIS A 57 -2.44 -6.19 12.13
N ILE A 58 -3.11 -6.22 10.97
CA ILE A 58 -4.55 -5.96 10.86
C ILE A 58 -5.34 -6.94 11.74
N ASN A 59 -5.00 -8.22 11.71
CA ASN A 59 -5.63 -9.26 12.53
C ASN A 59 -5.51 -8.98 14.03
N SER A 60 -4.41 -8.39 14.48
CA SER A 60 -4.20 -8.03 15.89
C SER A 60 -5.04 -6.84 16.39
N LEU A 61 -5.62 -6.03 15.49
CA LEU A 61 -6.39 -4.84 15.86
C LEU A 61 -7.76 -5.21 16.45
N ARG A 62 -8.12 -4.57 17.58
CA ARG A 62 -9.38 -4.82 18.30
C ARG A 62 -10.66 -4.63 17.48
N ASN A 63 -10.65 -3.70 16.51
CA ASN A 63 -11.78 -3.36 15.65
C ASN A 63 -11.46 -3.64 14.16
N ASN A 64 -10.84 -4.79 13.88
CA ASN A 64 -10.36 -5.13 12.54
C ASN A 64 -11.47 -5.48 11.52
N ILE A 65 -12.70 -5.78 11.95
CA ILE A 65 -13.78 -6.27 11.07
C ILE A 65 -14.05 -5.32 9.90
N ARG A 66 -14.13 -4.01 10.19
CA ARG A 66 -14.36 -2.99 9.16
C ARG A 66 -13.19 -2.93 8.17
N ILE A 67 -11.97 -2.94 8.69
CA ILE A 67 -10.73 -2.87 7.91
C ILE A 67 -10.61 -4.09 6.99
N LYS A 68 -10.88 -5.29 7.52
CA LYS A 68 -10.89 -6.52 6.74
C LYS A 68 -11.91 -6.48 5.61
N ARG A 69 -13.13 -5.98 5.86
CA ARG A 69 -14.16 -5.84 4.82
C ARG A 69 -13.74 -4.84 3.75
N GLU A 70 -13.18 -3.69 4.14
CA GLU A 70 -12.71 -2.66 3.21
C GLU A 70 -11.57 -3.16 2.31
N PHE A 71 -10.73 -4.09 2.81
CA PHE A 71 -9.60 -4.66 2.08
C PHE A 71 -9.84 -6.07 1.53
N GLY A 72 -11.05 -6.61 1.64
CA GLY A 72 -11.37 -7.97 1.17
C GLY A 72 -10.62 -9.10 1.92
N LEU A 73 -10.13 -8.84 3.13
CA LEU A 73 -9.42 -9.81 3.99
C LEU A 73 -10.36 -10.63 4.88
N THR A 74 -11.65 -10.66 4.56
CA THR A 74 -12.62 -11.53 5.23
C THR A 74 -12.60 -12.90 4.57
N ASP A 75 -12.17 -13.92 5.33
CA ASP A 75 -12.52 -15.30 5.03
C ASP A 75 -14.06 -15.42 5.06
N GLU A 76 -14.64 -16.07 4.05
CA GLU A 76 -16.06 -16.43 4.01
C GLU A 76 -16.54 -17.18 5.25
#